data_AF-A0A1S8WWY3-F1
#
_entry.id   AF-A0A1S8WWY3-F1
#
_cell.length_a   1.000
_cell.length_b   1.000
_cell.length_c   1.000
_cell.angle_alpha   90.00
_cell.angle_beta   90.00
_cell.angle_gamma   90.00
#
_symmetry.space_group_name_H-M   'P 1'
#
loop_
_entity.id
_entity.type
_entity.pdbx_description
1 polymer ?
#
loop_
_entity_poly.entity_id
_entity_poly.type
_entity_poly.pdbx_seq_one_letter_code
_entity_poly.pdbx_strand_id
1 'polypeptide(L)' 'MSGFVFIEADSLSGPAGVQPVADGVIGLRQPDNPKALLSPLVRRLFVRGLIKEEVFTFRFCG' A
#
# COMPACT_ATOMS: atom_id res chain seq x y z
N MET A 1 -3.09 -12.38 9.55
CA MET A 1 -2.10 -11.42 9.03
C MET A 1 -1.59 -10.54 10.17
N SER A 2 -0.54 -10.94 10.90
CA SER A 2 -0.03 -10.14 12.02
C SER A 2 1.04 -9.14 11.54
N GLY A 3 0.94 -7.90 12.02
CA GLY A 3 1.98 -6.88 11.91
C GLY A 3 2.04 -6.06 10.61
N PHE A 4 0.90 -5.87 9.95
CA PHE A 4 0.67 -4.73 9.05
C PHE A 4 -0.28 -3.75 9.73
N VAL A 5 0.03 -2.46 9.66
CA VAL A 5 -0.87 -1.39 10.11
C VAL A 5 -1.44 -0.74 8.85
N PHE A 6 -2.76 -0.60 8.81
CA PHE A 6 -3.49 0.06 7.74
C PHE A 6 -4.51 1.03 8.35
N ILE A 7 -5.03 1.93 7.52
CA ILE A 7 -6.05 2.90 7.93
C ILE A 7 -7.40 2.36 7.44
N GLU A 8 -8.36 2.26 8.35
CA GLU A 8 -9.76 2.00 8.03
C GLU A 8 -10.42 3.32 7.63
N ALA A 9 -11.09 3.35 6.49
CA ALA A 9 -11.73 4.56 5.98
C ALA A 9 -13.18 4.60 6.46
N ASP A 10 -13.47 5.50 7.40
CA ASP A 10 -14.83 5.68 7.96
C ASP A 10 -15.78 6.40 6.98
N SER A 11 -15.21 7.11 6.00
CA SER A 11 -15.97 7.79 4.96
C SER A 11 -15.17 7.84 3.66
N LEU A 12 -15.88 7.76 2.53
CA LEU A 12 -15.30 7.89 1.21
C LEU A 12 -15.79 9.22 0.62
N SER A 13 -14.84 10.02 0.13
CA SER A 13 -15.13 11.24 -0.62
C SER A 13 -14.72 11.05 -2.08
N GLY A 14 -15.46 11.66 -2.99
CA GLY A 14 -15.19 11.54 -4.42
C GLY A 14 -16.19 12.33 -5.26
N PRO A 15 -15.96 12.43 -6.57
CA PRO A 15 -16.89 13.07 -7.49
C PRO A 15 -18.27 12.39 -7.44
N ALA A 16 -19.34 13.18 -7.44
CA ALA A 16 -20.70 12.66 -7.42
C ALA A 16 -20.95 11.74 -8.64
N GLY A 17 -21.52 10.56 -8.40
CA GLY A 17 -21.83 9.58 -9.43
C GLY A 17 -20.65 8.72 -9.89
N VAL A 18 -19.45 8.91 -9.34
CA VAL A 18 -18.29 8.05 -9.61
C VAL A 18 -18.16 7.03 -8.49
N GLN A 19 -18.41 5.77 -8.80
CA GLN A 19 -18.05 4.66 -7.92
C GLN A 19 -16.69 4.11 -8.33
N PRO A 20 -15.69 4.08 -7.44
CA PRO A 20 -14.44 3.41 -7.73
C PRO A 20 -14.68 1.91 -7.88
N VAL A 21 -13.98 1.30 -8.83
CA VAL A 21 -13.99 -0.16 -9.02
C VAL A 21 -13.19 -0.87 -7.93
N ALA A 22 -12.29 -0.16 -7.26
CA ALA A 22 -11.45 -0.67 -6.19
C ALA A 22 -11.95 -0.22 -4.80
N ASP A 23 -11.91 -1.14 -3.84
CA ASP A 23 -12.36 -0.90 -2.46
C ASP A 23 -11.35 -0.10 -1.61
N GLY A 24 -10.11 0.05 -2.08
CA GLY A 24 -9.04 0.70 -1.33
C GLY A 24 -7.76 0.89 -2.14
N VAL A 25 -6.74 1.43 -1.48
CA VAL A 25 -5.45 1.78 -2.09
C VAL A 25 -4.30 1.24 -1.27
N ILE A 26 -3.31 0.68 -1.96
CA ILE A 26 -2.01 0.33 -1.37
C ILE A 26 -0.98 1.37 -1.80
N GLY A 27 -0.52 2.19 -0.85
CA GLY A 27 0.58 3.12 -1.08
C GLY A 27 1.92 2.38 -1.19
N LEU A 28 2.64 2.58 -2.29
CA LEU A 28 3.93 1.92 -2.55
C LEU A 28 5.15 2.83 -2.32
N ARG A 29 4.92 4.13 -2.12
CA ARG A 29 5.99 5.11 -1.88
C ARG A 29 6.59 4.91 -0.49
N GLN A 30 7.92 4.99 -0.40
CA GLN A 30 8.62 5.04 0.89
C GLN A 30 8.26 6.33 1.63
N PRO A 31 7.94 6.28 2.93
CA PRO A 31 7.68 7.49 3.70
C PRO A 31 8.97 8.30 3.80
N ASP A 32 8.86 9.62 3.68
CA ASP A 32 10.01 10.53 3.83
C ASP A 32 10.59 10.45 5.27
N ASN A 33 9.75 10.03 6.24
CA ASN A 33 10.18 9.69 7.59
C ASN A 33 10.30 8.17 7.77
N PRO A 34 11.52 7.62 7.94
CA PRO A 34 11.73 6.18 8.13
C PRO A 34 11.15 5.62 9.45
N LYS A 35 10.76 6.49 10.39
CA LYS A 35 10.06 6.12 11.63
C LYS A 35 8.53 6.15 11.49
N ALA A 36 7.99 6.44 10.31
CA ALA A 36 6.55 6.39 10.10
C ALA A 36 6.00 5.00 10.45
N LEU A 37 4.92 4.98 11.23
CA LEU A 37 4.26 3.74 11.67
C LEU A 37 3.86 2.83 10.49
N LEU A 38 3.57 3.46 9.35
CA LEU A 38 3.21 2.84 8.08
C LEU A 38 4.47 2.64 7.23
N SER A 39 5.34 1.72 7.62
CA SER A 39 6.41 1.28 6.72
C SER A 39 5.80 0.58 5.49
N PRO A 40 6.31 0.83 4.27
CA PRO A 40 5.71 0.33 3.03
C PRO A 40 5.62 -1.19 3.03
N LEU A 41 4.57 -1.70 2.40
CA LEU A 41 4.29 -3.12 2.27
C LEU A 41 5.54 -3.88 1.78
N VAL A 42 6.18 -3.38 0.72
CA VAL A 42 7.36 -4.00 0.09
C VAL A 42 8.54 -4.08 1.07
N ARG A 43 8.83 -3.01 1.81
CA ARG A 43 9.90 -3.01 2.84
C ARG A 43 9.62 -4.04 3.93
N ARG A 44 8.37 -4.14 4.41
CA ARG A 44 7.98 -5.12 5.42
C ARG A 44 8.11 -6.55 4.93
N LEU A 45 7.74 -6.82 3.67
CA LEU A 45 7.91 -8.14 3.06
C LEU A 45 9.40 -8.51 2.96
N PHE A 46 10.25 -7.56 2.58
CA PHE A 46 11.70 -7.76 2.48
C PHE A 46 12.34 -8.05 3.84
N VAL A 47 12.07 -7.22 4.86
CA VAL A 47 12.62 -7.41 6.22
C VAL A 47 12.18 -8.74 6.86
N ARG A 48 10.99 -9.24 6.49
CA ARG A 48 10.50 -10.56 6.93
C ARG A 48 11.07 -11.74 6.15
N GLY A 49 11.93 -11.50 5.15
CA GLY A 49 12.51 -12.54 4.30
C GLY A 49 11.49 -13.19 3.35
N LEU A 50 10.36 -12.53 3.07
CA LEU A 50 9.32 -13.06 2.18
C LEU A 50 9.61 -12.77 0.70
N ILE A 51 10.46 -11.77 0.44
CA ILE A 51 10.98 -11.43 -0.89
C ILE A 51 12.49 -11.26 -0.82
N LYS A 52 13.19 -11.57 -1.92
CA LYS A 52 14.65 -11.52 -2.00
C LYS A 52 15.20 -10.13 -2.26
N GLU A 53 14.41 -9.26 -2.90
CA GLU A 53 14.80 -7.92 -3.29
C GLU A 53 13.67 -6.97 -2.92
N GLU A 54 13.99 -5.74 -2.51
CA GLU A 54 13.02 -4.69 -2.21
C GLU A 54 12.57 -3.96 -3.49
N VAL A 55 12.12 -4.72 -4.48
CA VAL A 55 11.74 -4.24 -5.81
C VAL A 55 10.38 -4.78 -6.20
N PHE A 56 9.58 -3.96 -6.89
CA PHE A 56 8.33 -4.37 -7.53
C PHE A 56 8.29 -3.83 -8.97
N THR A 57 7.60 -4.55 -9.84
CA THR A 57 7.45 -4.17 -11.26
C THR A 57 5.99 -4.26 -11.67
N PHE A 58 5.57 -3.39 -12.59
CA PHE A 58 4.24 -3.41 -13.19
C PHE A 58 4.35 -3.73 -14.66
N ARG A 59 3.45 -4.58 -15.14
CA ARG A 59 3.15 -4.74 -16.56
C ARG A 59 1.71 -4.33 -16.78
N PHE A 60 1.50 -3.29 -17.57
CA PHE A 60 0.17 -2.88 -17.98
C PHE A 60 -0.19 -3.57 -19.29
N CYS A 61 -1.32 -4.26 -19.31
CA CYS A 61 -1.90 -4.83 -20.53
C CYS A 61 -2.79 -3.76 -21.16
N GLY A 62 -2.48 -3.36 -22.39
CA GLY A 62 -3.33 -2.50 -23.23
C GLY A 62 -4.22 -3.31 -24.15
#